data_AF-A0A525JT11-F1
#
_entry.id   AF-A0A525JT11-F1
#
_cell.length_a   1.000
_cell.length_b   1.000
_cell.length_c   1.000
_cell.angle_alpha   90.00
_cell.angle_beta   90.00
_cell.angle_gamma   90.00
#
_symmetry.space_group_name_H-M   'P 1'
#
loop_
_entity.id
_entity.type
_entity.pdbx_description
1 polymer ?
#
loop_
_entity_poly.entity_id
_entity_poly.type
_entity_poly.pdbx_seq_one_letter_code
_entity_poly.pdbx_strand_id
1 'polypeptide(L)'
;YIYMLKLHHLVDDKIHARSIGPYSLVTQQPLGGKAQFGGQRFGEMEVWALEAYGAAYTLQEMLTVKSDDVAGRTKVYESIVRGDDTFEAGIPESFNVLVKEMRSLGLNVELENS
;
A
#
# COMPACT_ATOMS: atom_id res chain seq x y z
N TYR A 1 25.18 -32.26 -31.15
CA TYR A 1 24.80 -30.83 -31.12
C TYR A 1 23.57 -30.70 -30.25
N ILE A 2 23.52 -29.71 -29.36
CA ILE A 2 22.34 -29.45 -28.50
C ILE A 2 21.51 -28.34 -29.16
N TYR A 3 20.22 -28.57 -29.32
CA TYR A 3 19.27 -27.56 -29.80
C TYR A 3 18.62 -26.89 -28.59
N MET A 4 18.87 -25.58 -28.42
CA MET A 4 18.27 -24.79 -27.35
C MET A 4 17.18 -23.86 -27.90
N LEU A 5 16.05 -23.82 -27.19
CA LEU A 5 14.90 -22.99 -27.53
C LEU A 5 14.88 -21.72 -26.67
N LYS A 6 14.57 -20.59 -27.28
CA LYS A 6 14.29 -19.34 -26.58
C LYS A 6 12.81 -19.28 -26.21
N LEU A 7 12.51 -19.18 -24.92
CA LEU A 7 11.14 -19.03 -24.41
C LEU A 7 10.69 -17.56 -24.49
N HIS A 8 9.37 -17.35 -24.46
CA HIS A 8 8.74 -16.02 -24.49
C HIS A 8 8.90 -15.22 -23.18
N HIS A 9 9.44 -15.81 -22.12
CA HIS A 9 9.56 -15.15 -20.82
C HIS A 9 10.78 -14.21 -20.78
N LEU A 10 10.66 -13.06 -21.43
CA LEU A 10 11.70 -12.04 -21.47
C LEU A 10 11.69 -11.19 -20.19
N VAL A 11 12.86 -10.67 -19.83
CA VAL A 11 13.02 -9.81 -18.65
C VAL A 11 12.29 -8.48 -18.86
N ASP A 12 12.35 -7.93 -20.07
CA ASP A 12 11.69 -6.66 -20.42
C ASP A 12 10.17 -6.70 -20.20
N ASP A 13 9.56 -7.87 -20.36
CA ASP A 13 8.13 -8.08 -20.09
C ASP A 13 7.83 -8.14 -18.59
N LYS A 14 8.80 -8.56 -17.77
CA LYS A 14 8.64 -8.79 -16.33
C LYS A 14 9.11 -7.64 -15.45
N ILE A 15 10.03 -6.80 -15.93
CA ILE A 15 10.51 -5.65 -15.15
C ILE A 15 9.36 -4.65 -14.93
N HIS A 16 9.15 -4.27 -13.68
CA HIS A 16 8.10 -3.34 -13.28
C HIS A 16 8.47 -2.65 -11.97
N ALA A 17 8.34 -1.32 -11.94
CA ALA A 17 8.63 -0.50 -10.77
C ALA A 17 7.68 0.70 -10.72
N ARG A 18 7.47 1.24 -9.52
CA ARG A 18 6.54 2.33 -9.26
C ARG A 18 7.00 3.17 -8.08
N SER A 19 6.91 4.49 -8.21
CA SER A 19 7.01 5.44 -7.09
C SER A 19 5.62 5.94 -6.68
N ILE A 20 4.90 6.61 -7.57
CA ILE A 20 3.52 7.10 -7.40
C ILE A 20 2.72 6.73 -8.67
N GLY A 21 1.39 6.60 -8.57
CA GLY A 21 0.54 6.37 -9.75
C GLY A 21 -0.95 6.41 -9.40
N PRO A 22 -1.83 5.75 -10.18
CA PRO A 22 -3.27 5.75 -9.94
C PRO A 22 -3.71 4.92 -8.72
N TYR A 23 -4.76 5.38 -8.05
CA TYR A 23 -5.34 4.74 -6.86
C TYR A 23 -6.79 4.34 -7.11
N SER A 24 -7.26 3.33 -6.36
CA SER A 24 -8.65 2.92 -6.32
C SER A 24 -9.54 4.03 -5.73
N LEU A 25 -10.70 4.26 -6.32
CA LEU A 25 -11.66 5.25 -5.82
C LEU A 25 -12.28 4.84 -4.48
N VAL A 26 -12.46 3.53 -4.26
CA VAL A 26 -13.16 3.00 -3.08
C VAL A 26 -12.22 2.91 -1.89
N THR A 27 -11.12 2.18 -2.04
CA THR A 27 -10.20 1.85 -0.94
C THR A 27 -9.01 2.79 -0.84
N GLN A 28 -8.82 3.70 -1.81
CA GLN A 28 -7.65 4.58 -1.92
C GLN A 28 -6.29 3.85 -2.01
N GLN A 29 -6.29 2.52 -2.18
CA GLN A 29 -5.09 1.71 -2.38
C GLN A 29 -4.54 1.84 -3.81
N PRO A 30 -3.22 1.63 -4.02
CA PRO A 30 -2.63 1.64 -5.34
C PRO A 30 -3.24 0.56 -6.24
N LEU A 31 -3.52 0.87 -7.51
CA LEU A 31 -4.01 -0.13 -8.48
C LEU A 31 -3.00 -1.26 -8.70
N GLY A 32 -3.44 -2.42 -9.19
CA GLY A 32 -2.59 -3.57 -9.48
C GLY A 32 -2.25 -3.73 -10.97
N GLY A 33 -1.14 -4.43 -11.25
CA GLY A 33 -0.76 -4.84 -12.61
C GLY A 33 0.10 -3.84 -13.40
N LYS A 34 1.04 -4.38 -14.21
CA LYS A 34 2.03 -3.59 -14.98
C LYS A 34 1.37 -2.55 -15.89
N ALA A 35 0.28 -2.90 -16.56
CA ALA A 35 -0.41 -2.03 -17.52
C ALA A 35 -1.01 -0.76 -16.88
N GLN A 36 -1.30 -0.79 -15.57
CA GLN A 36 -1.90 0.34 -14.84
C GLN A 36 -0.87 1.09 -13.99
N PHE A 37 0.43 0.87 -14.24
CA PHE A 37 1.49 1.29 -13.32
C PHE A 37 1.20 0.82 -11.89
N GLY A 38 0.80 -0.44 -11.74
CA GLY A 38 0.29 -0.97 -10.49
C GLY A 38 1.34 -1.13 -9.39
N GLY A 39 0.91 -1.15 -8.14
CA GLY A 39 1.76 -1.45 -6.98
C GLY A 39 1.99 -2.94 -6.84
N GLN A 40 2.96 -3.30 -6.00
CA GLN A 40 3.12 -4.67 -5.54
C GLN A 40 2.18 -4.92 -4.36
N ARG A 41 1.60 -6.12 -4.30
CA ARG A 41 0.80 -6.53 -3.14
C ARG A 41 1.75 -6.90 -2.01
N PHE A 42 1.70 -6.13 -0.93
CA PHE A 42 2.25 -6.55 0.35
C PHE A 42 1.19 -7.40 1.05
N GLY A 43 1.42 -8.71 1.08
CA GLY A 43 0.45 -9.69 1.56
C GLY A 43 0.57 -9.98 3.06
N GLU A 44 -0.30 -10.87 3.51
CA GLU A 44 -0.40 -11.28 4.92
C GLU A 44 0.87 -11.96 5.41
N MET A 45 1.51 -12.79 4.57
CA MET A 45 2.77 -13.46 4.94
C MET A 45 3.92 -12.47 5.08
N GLU A 46 3.97 -11.42 4.28
CA GLU A 46 4.97 -10.38 4.40
C GLU A 46 4.76 -9.50 5.64
N VAL A 47 3.49 -9.26 6.03
CA VAL A 47 3.14 -8.65 7.32
C VAL A 47 3.69 -9.49 8.47
N TRP A 48 3.40 -10.79 8.49
CA TRP A 48 3.91 -11.71 9.52
C TRP A 48 5.43 -11.71 9.61
N ALA A 49 6.12 -11.62 8.46
CA ALA A 49 7.57 -11.53 8.45
C ALA A 49 8.06 -10.27 9.17
N LEU A 50 7.49 -9.08 8.88
CA LEU A 50 7.88 -7.85 9.56
C LEU A 50 7.52 -7.84 11.04
N GLU A 51 6.39 -8.43 11.42
CA GLU A 51 6.00 -8.61 12.82
C GLU A 51 7.00 -9.50 13.57
N ALA A 52 7.43 -10.61 12.97
CA ALA A 52 8.43 -11.51 13.55
C ALA A 52 9.81 -10.84 13.74
N TYR A 53 10.17 -9.91 12.83
CA TYR A 53 11.36 -9.09 12.99
C TYR A 53 11.22 -7.96 14.01
N GLY A 54 9.99 -7.67 14.49
CA GLY A 54 9.73 -6.53 15.37
C GLY A 54 9.84 -5.18 14.67
N ALA A 55 9.70 -5.13 13.34
CA ALA A 55 9.87 -3.92 12.53
C ALA A 55 8.59 -3.05 12.50
N ALA A 56 8.14 -2.61 13.68
CA ALA A 56 6.85 -1.92 13.85
C ALA A 56 6.72 -0.64 13.00
N TYR A 57 7.74 0.21 12.95
CA TYR A 57 7.70 1.46 12.17
C TYR A 57 7.66 1.19 10.66
N THR A 58 8.41 0.21 10.18
CA THR A 58 8.38 -0.19 8.76
C THR A 58 7.02 -0.77 8.40
N LEU A 59 6.44 -1.60 9.27
CA LEU A 59 5.11 -2.16 9.06
C LEU A 59 4.04 -1.06 9.02
N GLN A 60 4.09 -0.11 9.97
CA GLN A 60 3.18 1.03 10.00
C GLN A 60 3.29 1.84 8.71
N GLU A 61 4.50 2.16 8.26
CA GLU A 61 4.74 2.91 7.03
C GLU A 61 4.17 2.18 5.79
N MET A 62 4.38 0.87 5.69
CA MET A 62 3.86 0.05 4.57
C MET A 62 2.34 0.00 4.54
N LEU A 63 1.68 -0.10 5.70
CA LEU A 63 0.23 -0.25 5.80
C LEU A 63 -0.55 1.07 5.72
N THR A 64 0.10 2.21 5.99
CA THR A 64 -0.57 3.53 6.08
C THR A 64 -0.14 4.44 4.94
N VAL A 65 0.93 5.20 5.13
CA VAL A 65 1.40 6.29 4.26
C VAL A 65 1.78 5.80 2.85
N LYS A 66 2.28 4.57 2.72
CA LYS A 66 2.59 3.97 1.40
C LYS A 66 1.39 3.28 0.72
N SER A 67 0.25 3.20 1.40
CA SER A 67 -0.94 2.48 0.93
C SER A 67 -2.11 3.43 0.70
N ASP A 68 -2.91 3.71 1.73
CA ASP A 68 -4.24 4.31 1.62
C ASP A 68 -4.46 5.54 2.54
N ASP A 69 -3.44 6.01 3.25
CA ASP A 69 -3.50 7.31 3.93
C ASP A 69 -3.33 8.46 2.91
N VAL A 70 -4.46 9.03 2.51
CA VAL A 70 -4.52 10.09 1.48
C VAL A 70 -3.81 11.36 1.91
N ALA A 71 -3.92 11.75 3.18
CA ALA A 71 -3.27 12.94 3.71
C ALA A 71 -1.78 12.67 3.96
N GLY A 72 -1.46 11.54 4.58
CA GLY A 72 -0.10 11.12 4.91
C GLY A 72 0.79 10.97 3.68
N ARG A 73 0.31 10.34 2.59
CA ARG A 73 1.10 10.16 1.36
C ARG A 73 1.53 11.46 0.70
N THR A 74 0.68 12.49 0.76
CA THR A 74 0.97 13.80 0.17
C THR A 74 2.02 14.53 1.03
N LYS A 75 1.83 14.52 2.35
CA LYS A 75 2.79 15.11 3.30
C LYS A 75 4.16 14.45 3.22
N VAL A 76 4.23 13.12 3.14
CA VAL A 76 5.51 12.40 3.05
C VAL A 76 6.21 12.67 1.73
N TYR A 77 5.47 12.79 0.62
CA TYR A 77 6.10 13.22 -0.63
C TYR A 77 6.67 14.63 -0.53
N GLU A 78 5.92 15.58 0.06
CA GLU A 78 6.41 16.95 0.27
C GLU A 78 7.64 17.00 1.21
N SER A 79 7.65 16.20 2.28
CA SER A 79 8.75 16.17 3.25
C SER A 79 10.03 15.61 2.62
N ILE A 80 9.92 14.55 1.81
CA ILE A 80 11.05 14.01 1.03
C ILE A 80 11.61 15.07 0.06
N VAL A 81 10.75 15.85 -0.59
CA VAL A 81 11.18 16.92 -1.52
C VAL A 81 11.86 18.07 -0.77
N ARG A 82 11.40 18.41 0.44
CA ARG A 82 11.97 19.48 1.27
C ARG A 82 13.21 19.05 2.07
N GLY A 83 13.41 17.75 2.24
CA GLY A 83 14.46 17.20 3.10
C GLY A 83 14.08 17.26 4.59
N ASP A 84 12.79 17.29 4.91
CA ASP A 84 12.28 17.30 6.28
C ASP A 84 11.93 15.87 6.73
N ASP A 85 12.27 15.51 7.97
CA ASP A 85 12.00 14.18 8.55
C ASP A 85 10.66 14.12 9.30
N THR A 86 9.61 14.74 8.75
CA THR A 86 8.28 14.68 9.35
C THR A 86 7.55 13.42 8.91
N PHE A 87 7.29 12.51 9.86
CA PHE A 87 6.50 11.29 9.64
C PHE A 87 5.34 11.24 10.62
N GLU A 88 4.12 11.26 10.09
CA GLU A 88 2.89 11.12 10.86
C GLU A 88 1.95 10.18 10.09
N ALA A 89 1.68 9.01 10.66
CA ALA A 89 0.77 8.03 10.09
C ALA A 89 -0.66 8.29 10.58
N GLY A 90 -1.58 8.50 9.65
CA GLY A 90 -3.01 8.65 9.92
C GLY A 90 -3.76 7.33 9.99
N ILE A 91 -5.10 7.44 10.03
CA ILE A 91 -6.01 6.30 9.96
C ILE A 91 -6.16 5.88 8.48
N PRO A 92 -5.96 4.60 8.14
CA PRO A 92 -6.20 4.05 6.80
C PRO A 92 -7.62 4.30 6.29
N GLU A 93 -7.78 4.63 5.01
CA GLU A 93 -9.12 4.75 4.43
C GLU A 93 -9.87 3.43 4.36
N SER A 94 -9.16 2.31 4.21
CA SER A 94 -9.76 0.97 4.30
C SER A 94 -10.49 0.72 5.63
N PHE A 95 -9.97 1.26 6.75
CA PHE A 95 -10.63 1.18 8.04
C PHE A 95 -11.92 2.02 8.09
N ASN A 96 -11.89 3.23 7.51
CA ASN A 96 -13.09 4.06 7.40
C ASN A 96 -14.18 3.41 6.54
N VAL A 97 -13.78 2.75 5.44
CA VAL A 97 -14.70 1.98 4.58
C VAL A 97 -15.34 0.86 5.40
N LEU A 98 -14.56 0.10 6.15
CA LEU A 98 -15.05 -0.97 7.02
C LEU A 98 -16.08 -0.46 8.06
N VAL A 99 -15.81 0.66 8.72
CA VAL A 99 -16.75 1.27 9.69
C VAL A 99 -18.07 1.66 9.00
N LYS A 100 -18.01 2.22 7.78
CA LYS A 100 -19.20 2.57 7.01
C LYS A 100 -19.99 1.34 6.58
N GLU A 101 -19.30 0.26 6.19
CA GLU A 101 -19.93 -1.02 5.84
C GLU A 101 -20.66 -1.63 7.03
N MET A 102 -20.04 -1.65 8.22
CA MET A 102 -20.71 -2.11 9.44
C MET A 102 -21.95 -1.27 9.79
N ARG A 103 -21.87 0.05 9.68
CA ARG A 103 -23.02 0.95 9.89
C ARG A 103 -24.16 0.72 8.89
N SER A 104 -23.84 0.35 7.66
CA SER A 104 -24.84 0.02 6.64
C SER A 104 -25.66 -1.23 6.97
N LEU A 105 -25.12 -2.12 7.81
CA LEU A 105 -25.80 -3.31 8.34
C LEU A 105 -26.68 -3.01 9.57
N GLY A 106 -26.74 -1.74 10.02
CA GLY A 106 -27.47 -1.35 11.23
C GLY A 106 -26.69 -1.57 12.53
N LEU A 107 -25.37 -1.81 12.46
CA LEU A 107 -24.50 -1.89 13.63
C LEU A 107 -23.99 -0.49 13.98
N ASN A 108 -24.24 -0.02 15.21
CA ASN A 108 -23.64 1.24 15.67
C ASN A 108 -22.19 0.99 16.14
N VAL A 109 -21.23 1.54 15.40
CA VAL A 109 -19.80 1.46 15.70
C VAL A 109 -19.29 2.87 15.90
N GLU A 110 -18.73 3.15 17.09
CA GLU A 110 -18.17 4.45 17.48
C GLU A 110 -16.73 4.26 17.94
N LEU A 111 -15.90 5.28 17.68
CA LEU A 111 -14.51 5.33 18.15
C LEU A 111 -14.51 6.13 19.46
N GLU A 112 -14.19 5.47 20.56
CA GLU A 112 -14.06 6.12 21.86
C GLU A 112 -12.56 6.37 22.16
N ASN A 113 -12.24 7.59 22.58
CA ASN A 113 -10.95 7.89 23.19
C ASN A 113 -11.12 7.77 24.70
N SER A 114 -10.50 6.74 25.31
CA SER A 114 -10.39 6.62 26.77
C SER A 114 -9.30 7.52 27.34
#